data_AF-A0A3N6I3K8-F1
#
_entry.id   AF-A0A3N6I3K8-F1
#
_cell.length_a   1.000
_cell.length_b   1.000
_cell.length_c   1.000
_cell.angle_alpha   90.00
_cell.angle_beta   90.00
_cell.angle_gamma   90.00
#
_symmetry.space_group_name_H-M   'P 1'
#
loop_
_entity.id
_entity.type
_entity.pdbx_description
1 polymer ?
#
loop_
_entity_poly.entity_id
_entity_poly.type
_entity_poly.pdbx_seq_one_letter_code
_entity_poly.pdbx_strand_id
1 'polypeptide(L)'
;MARPYNPGPKQFVFAVGDGNDQRVSVGDPQEAYVAFSAFFRERHSGTYTIEDDSAGQSLVLMPGQGVIGRTEVADNPRSEYLQVDRANRYLPSAMLFFENGYAGLDYFGQWFSDLADLDASPETRGATRAATITTEAAAIQEVARIWADSGAVDPSDECYVFFDSHGVGDARAERAELLKLIEFLGIERVDAPAEAAEGEVWVRTDKRLDVEFERWS
;
A
#
# COMPACT_ATOMS: atom_id res chain seq x y z
N MET A 1 -11.27 -13.83 -4.32
CA MET A 1 -10.77 -14.43 -5.57
C MET A 1 -10.77 -13.34 -6.63
N ALA A 2 -9.61 -12.83 -7.00
CA ALA A 2 -9.47 -11.86 -8.09
C ALA A 2 -9.89 -12.52 -9.42
N ARG A 3 -10.59 -11.79 -10.28
CA ARG A 3 -10.97 -12.28 -11.62
C ARG A 3 -9.70 -12.55 -12.45
N PRO A 4 -9.66 -13.63 -13.24
CA PRO A 4 -8.54 -13.89 -14.14
C PRO A 4 -8.34 -12.73 -15.12
N TYR A 5 -7.09 -12.29 -15.22
CA TYR A 5 -6.58 -11.32 -16.18
C TYR A 5 -6.97 -11.72 -17.62
N ASN A 6 -7.60 -10.80 -18.36
CA ASN A 6 -7.97 -11.01 -19.76
C ASN A 6 -6.96 -10.27 -20.65
N PRO A 7 -6.11 -10.96 -21.44
CA PRO A 7 -5.00 -10.38 -22.18
C PRO A 7 -5.52 -9.75 -23.48
N GLY A 8 -6.25 -8.64 -23.35
CA GLY A 8 -6.43 -7.68 -24.44
C GLY A 8 -5.41 -6.54 -24.27
N PRO A 9 -5.04 -5.83 -25.35
CA PRO A 9 -4.18 -4.67 -25.20
C PRO A 9 -4.84 -3.66 -24.25
N LYS A 10 -4.18 -3.34 -23.15
CA LYS A 10 -4.63 -2.28 -22.23
C LYS A 10 -4.23 -0.93 -22.80
N GLN A 11 -5.12 0.05 -22.65
CA GLN A 11 -4.85 1.43 -23.03
C GLN A 11 -4.70 2.26 -21.79
N PHE A 12 -3.55 2.92 -21.66
CA PHE A 12 -3.28 3.86 -20.59
C PHE A 12 -3.05 5.27 -21.12
N VAL A 13 -3.46 6.26 -20.35
CA VAL A 13 -3.16 7.67 -20.59
C VAL A 13 -2.28 8.18 -19.46
N PHE A 14 -1.12 8.73 -19.79
CA PHE A 14 -0.24 9.40 -18.83
C PHE A 14 -0.36 10.90 -18.99
N ALA A 15 -0.67 11.60 -17.91
CA ALA A 15 -0.90 13.04 -17.91
C ALA A 15 -0.15 13.73 -16.77
N VAL A 16 0.22 15.00 -16.99
CA VAL A 16 0.76 15.91 -15.94
C VAL A 16 -0.03 17.22 -15.86
N GLY A 17 -1.15 17.33 -16.58
CA GLY A 17 -2.01 18.53 -16.60
C GLY A 17 -1.51 19.66 -17.51
N ASP A 18 -0.51 19.40 -18.36
CA ASP A 18 0.01 20.34 -19.37
C ASP A 18 -0.69 20.23 -20.73
N GLY A 19 -1.66 19.31 -20.86
CA GLY A 19 -2.39 19.02 -22.10
C GLY A 19 -1.60 18.19 -23.12
N ASN A 20 -0.38 17.78 -22.80
CA ASN A 20 0.45 16.92 -23.65
C ASN A 20 0.41 15.48 -23.12
N ASP A 21 -0.77 14.89 -23.13
CA ASP A 21 -1.02 13.56 -22.58
C ASP A 21 -0.45 12.46 -23.50
N GLN A 22 0.18 11.45 -22.91
CA GLN A 22 0.77 10.33 -23.63
C GLN A 22 -0.16 9.11 -23.55
N ARG A 23 -0.72 8.69 -24.69
CA ARG A 23 -1.49 7.45 -24.79
C ARG A 23 -0.58 6.28 -25.14
N VAL A 24 -0.71 5.18 -24.43
CA VAL A 24 0.07 3.95 -24.66
C VAL A 24 -0.87 2.76 -24.72
N SER A 25 -0.71 1.93 -25.75
CA SER A 25 -1.41 0.65 -25.89
C SER A 25 -0.38 -0.45 -25.68
N VAL A 26 -0.59 -1.32 -24.69
CA VAL A 26 0.39 -2.34 -24.29
C VAL A 26 -0.23 -3.72 -24.25
N GLY A 27 0.56 -4.74 -24.60
CA GLY A 27 0.15 -6.15 -24.43
C GLY A 27 0.47 -6.70 -23.04
N ASP A 28 1.36 -6.03 -22.30
CA ASP A 28 1.94 -6.48 -21.04
C ASP A 28 2.11 -5.30 -20.05
N PRO A 29 1.74 -5.45 -18.76
CA PRO A 29 2.01 -4.44 -17.72
C PRO A 29 3.46 -3.93 -17.68
N GLN A 30 4.45 -4.78 -17.97
CA GLN A 30 5.85 -4.35 -17.98
C GLN A 30 6.15 -3.30 -19.07
N GLU A 31 5.50 -3.39 -20.23
CA GLU A 31 5.62 -2.39 -21.30
C GLU A 31 5.07 -1.03 -20.83
N ALA A 32 3.93 -1.03 -20.12
CA ALA A 32 3.36 0.19 -19.56
C ALA A 32 4.27 0.79 -18.48
N TYR A 33 4.85 -0.05 -17.62
CA TYR A 33 5.81 0.38 -16.61
C TYR A 33 7.05 1.05 -17.23
N VAL A 34 7.63 0.47 -18.28
CA VAL A 34 8.79 1.06 -18.96
C VAL A 34 8.43 2.40 -19.59
N ALA A 35 7.29 2.49 -20.27
CA ALA A 35 6.82 3.73 -20.88
C ALA A 35 6.54 4.82 -19.83
N PHE A 36 5.87 4.47 -18.73
CA PHE A 36 5.59 5.40 -17.65
C PHE A 36 6.86 5.84 -16.91
N SER A 37 7.80 4.92 -16.68
CA SER A 37 9.08 5.25 -16.04
C SER A 37 9.92 6.22 -16.88
N ALA A 38 9.81 6.17 -18.22
CA ALA A 38 10.41 7.19 -19.08
C ALA A 38 9.67 8.53 -18.95
N PHE A 39 8.34 8.53 -19.06
CA PHE A 39 7.50 9.71 -18.90
C PHE A 39 7.73 10.43 -17.55
N PHE A 40 7.79 9.67 -16.47
CA PHE A 40 8.00 10.17 -15.10
C PHE A 40 9.39 10.81 -14.91
N ARG A 41 10.43 10.30 -15.59
CA ARG A 41 11.80 10.85 -15.51
C ARG A 41 11.99 12.08 -16.39
N GLU A 42 11.36 12.10 -17.56
CA GLU A 42 11.49 13.20 -18.51
C GLU A 42 10.70 14.44 -18.07
N ARG A 43 9.53 14.23 -17.47
CA ARG A 43 8.69 15.33 -16.98
C ARG A 43 8.89 15.53 -15.50
N HIS A 44 9.22 16.75 -15.10
CA HIS A 44 9.34 17.14 -13.70
C HIS A 44 8.03 17.82 -13.29
N SER A 45 7.09 17.06 -12.75
CA SER A 45 5.77 17.54 -12.33
C SER A 45 5.53 17.26 -10.84
N GLY A 46 4.70 18.10 -10.21
CA GLY A 46 4.20 17.83 -8.87
C GLY A 46 3.15 16.71 -8.83
N THR A 47 2.52 16.43 -9.97
CA THR A 47 1.43 15.47 -10.13
C THR A 47 1.54 14.71 -11.46
N TYR A 48 1.33 13.40 -11.41
CA TYR A 48 1.27 12.50 -12.56
C TYR A 48 -0.01 11.67 -12.45
N THR A 49 -0.74 11.54 -13.54
CA THR A 49 -1.94 10.71 -13.61
C THR A 49 -1.71 9.58 -14.59
N ILE A 50 -2.16 8.39 -14.22
CA ILE A 50 -2.27 7.20 -15.07
C ILE A 50 -3.74 6.84 -15.12
N GLU A 51 -4.34 6.88 -16.30
CA GLU A 51 -5.75 6.51 -16.49
C GLU A 51 -5.83 5.21 -17.28
N ASP A 52 -6.65 4.27 -16.81
CA ASP A 52 -7.14 3.13 -17.58
C ASP A 52 -8.59 3.41 -17.97
N ASP A 53 -8.77 4.04 -19.13
CA ASP A 53 -10.08 4.44 -19.67
C ASP A 53 -11.02 3.23 -19.83
N SER A 54 -10.46 2.05 -20.12
CA SER A 54 -11.23 0.85 -20.36
C SER A 54 -11.84 0.28 -19.07
N ALA A 55 -11.14 0.47 -17.95
CA ALA A 55 -11.58 0.06 -16.63
C ALA A 55 -12.26 1.19 -15.85
N GLY A 56 -12.18 2.44 -16.31
CA GLY A 56 -12.66 3.62 -15.58
C GLY A 56 -11.88 3.84 -14.28
N GLN A 57 -10.59 3.52 -14.26
CA GLN A 57 -9.75 3.61 -13.06
C GLN A 57 -8.60 4.58 -13.29
N SER A 58 -8.11 5.22 -12.23
CA SER A 58 -6.94 6.07 -12.31
C SER A 58 -6.05 5.98 -11.07
N LEU A 59 -4.76 6.21 -11.29
CA LEU A 59 -3.73 6.38 -10.29
C LEU A 59 -3.15 7.79 -10.42
N VAL A 60 -3.11 8.53 -9.32
CA VAL A 60 -2.55 9.88 -9.23
C VAL A 60 -1.35 9.85 -8.30
N LEU A 61 -0.16 10.12 -8.82
CA LEU A 61 1.05 10.25 -8.03
C LEU A 61 1.30 11.74 -7.77
N MET A 62 1.40 12.15 -6.51
CA MET A 62 1.71 13.52 -6.11
C MET A 62 3.03 13.59 -5.33
N PRO A 63 4.20 13.42 -5.97
CA PRO A 63 5.50 13.50 -5.31
C PRO A 63 5.73 14.79 -4.53
N GLY A 64 5.22 15.92 -5.03
CA GLY A 64 5.33 17.22 -4.35
C GLY A 64 4.57 17.31 -3.03
N GLN A 65 3.59 16.43 -2.81
CA GLN A 65 2.78 16.38 -1.59
C GLN A 65 3.07 15.13 -0.75
N GLY A 66 3.86 14.18 -1.28
CA GLY A 66 4.06 12.90 -0.59
C GLY A 66 2.80 12.01 -0.61
N VAL A 67 1.96 12.09 -1.65
CA VAL A 67 0.66 11.39 -1.68
C VAL A 67 0.50 10.54 -2.94
N ILE A 68 -0.17 9.40 -2.81
CA ILE A 68 -0.71 8.61 -3.92
C ILE A 68 -2.23 8.62 -3.79
N GLY A 69 -2.93 8.96 -4.86
CA GLY A 69 -4.38 8.84 -4.97
C GLY A 69 -4.76 7.73 -5.93
N ARG A 70 -5.84 7.01 -5.67
CA ARG A 70 -6.45 6.07 -6.61
C ARG A 70 -7.94 6.36 -6.73
N THR A 71 -8.49 6.21 -7.92
CA THR A 71 -9.91 6.38 -8.17
C THR A 71 -10.44 5.23 -9.00
N GLU A 72 -11.63 4.76 -8.66
CA GLU A 72 -12.44 3.88 -9.50
C GLU A 72 -13.77 4.58 -9.79
N VAL A 73 -14.05 4.79 -11.07
CA VAL A 73 -15.29 5.37 -11.60
C VAL A 73 -16.26 4.22 -11.91
N ALA A 74 -16.70 3.54 -10.86
CA ALA A 74 -17.84 2.62 -10.91
C ALA A 74 -19.17 3.40 -10.68
N ASP A 75 -20.27 2.70 -10.39
CA ASP A 75 -21.58 3.30 -10.08
C ASP A 75 -21.54 4.31 -8.90
N ASN A 76 -20.50 4.22 -8.06
CA ASN A 76 -20.20 5.20 -7.03
C ASN A 76 -18.70 5.53 -7.07
N PRO A 77 -18.29 6.69 -7.62
CA PRO A 77 -16.88 7.06 -7.71
C PRO A 77 -16.23 7.02 -6.34
N ARG A 78 -15.18 6.20 -6.20
CA ARG A 78 -14.42 6.07 -4.96
C ARG A 78 -13.01 6.57 -5.18
N SER A 79 -12.67 7.67 -4.53
CA SER A 79 -11.30 8.16 -4.44
C SER A 79 -10.73 7.79 -3.09
N GLU A 80 -9.47 7.36 -3.10
CA GLU A 80 -8.72 7.08 -1.89
C GLU A 80 -7.30 7.62 -2.00
N TYR A 81 -6.73 7.95 -0.84
CA TYR A 81 -5.45 8.61 -0.72
C TYR A 81 -4.58 7.88 0.28
N LEU A 82 -3.31 7.73 -0.07
CA LEU A 82 -2.28 7.12 0.74
C LEU A 82 -1.16 8.13 0.95
N GLN A 83 -0.79 8.34 2.22
CA GLN A 83 0.45 9.05 2.54
C GLN A 83 1.65 8.18 2.18
N VAL A 84 2.54 8.72 1.36
CA VAL A 84 3.83 8.10 1.04
C VAL A 84 4.80 8.42 2.16
N ASP A 85 5.23 7.39 2.87
CA ASP A 85 6.29 7.40 3.87
C ASP A 85 7.68 7.21 3.25
N ARG A 86 7.75 6.64 2.04
CA ARG A 86 9.00 6.39 1.30
C ARG A 86 8.90 6.76 -0.17
N ALA A 87 9.80 7.62 -0.63
CA ALA A 87 9.81 8.12 -2.02
C ALA A 87 9.93 7.01 -3.09
N ASN A 88 10.42 5.82 -2.73
CA ASN A 88 10.49 4.69 -3.65
C ASN A 88 9.14 3.98 -3.90
N ARG A 89 8.02 4.38 -3.26
CA ARG A 89 6.71 3.74 -3.45
C ARG A 89 5.97 4.16 -4.73
N TYR A 90 6.34 5.26 -5.39
CA TYR A 90 5.64 5.77 -6.58
C TYR A 90 5.69 4.83 -7.80
N LEU A 91 6.88 4.43 -8.23
CA LEU A 91 7.04 3.55 -9.41
C LEU A 91 6.51 2.13 -9.16
N PRO A 92 6.76 1.48 -8.00
CA PRO A 92 6.11 0.23 -7.66
C PRO A 92 4.57 0.32 -7.65
N SER A 93 4.00 1.44 -7.19
CA SER A 93 2.55 1.65 -7.27
C SER A 93 2.03 1.69 -8.70
N ALA A 94 2.76 2.35 -9.61
CA ALA A 94 2.41 2.33 -11.03
C ALA A 94 2.42 0.90 -11.60
N MET A 95 3.45 0.09 -11.26
CA MET A 95 3.54 -1.31 -11.69
C MET A 95 2.33 -2.13 -11.25
N LEU A 96 2.00 -2.08 -9.95
CA LEU A 96 0.85 -2.82 -9.39
C LEU A 96 -0.48 -2.37 -9.99
N PHE A 97 -0.62 -1.07 -10.30
CA PHE A 97 -1.79 -0.57 -11.01
C PHE A 97 -1.87 -1.09 -12.45
N PHE A 98 -0.75 -1.19 -13.19
CA PHE A 98 -0.76 -1.77 -14.53
C PHE A 98 -1.15 -3.25 -14.54
N GLU A 99 -0.68 -4.01 -13.55
CA GLU A 99 -0.99 -5.42 -13.39
C GLU A 99 -2.46 -5.63 -12.99
N ASN A 100 -2.88 -4.97 -11.91
CA ASN A 100 -4.06 -5.35 -11.14
C ASN A 100 -5.07 -4.21 -10.94
N GLY A 101 -4.83 -3.04 -11.54
CA GLY A 101 -5.71 -1.88 -11.47
C GLY A 101 -5.84 -1.32 -10.05
N TYR A 102 -6.99 -0.71 -9.77
CA TYR A 102 -7.33 -0.11 -8.48
C TYR A 102 -7.10 -1.06 -7.28
N ALA A 103 -7.59 -2.30 -7.38
CA ALA A 103 -7.49 -3.30 -6.31
C ALA A 103 -6.05 -3.84 -6.12
N GLY A 104 -5.19 -3.73 -7.14
CA GLY A 104 -3.77 -4.07 -7.04
C GLY A 104 -3.01 -3.30 -5.97
N LEU A 105 -3.52 -2.12 -5.62
CA LEU A 105 -2.92 -1.21 -4.65
C LEU A 105 -3.37 -1.49 -3.21
N ASP A 106 -4.31 -2.43 -2.99
CA ASP A 106 -4.78 -2.81 -1.65
C ASP A 106 -3.66 -3.36 -0.76
N TYR A 107 -2.57 -3.84 -1.37
CA TYR A 107 -1.38 -4.26 -0.66
C TYR A 107 -0.70 -3.09 0.10
N PHE A 108 -0.79 -1.87 -0.43
CA PHE A 108 -0.14 -0.71 0.17
C PHE A 108 -0.96 -0.08 1.27
N GLY A 109 -0.34 0.11 2.43
CA GLY A 109 -0.63 1.20 3.36
C GLY A 109 -2.08 1.39 3.82
N GLN A 110 -2.30 2.54 4.44
CA GLN A 110 -3.60 2.98 4.92
C GLN A 110 -4.22 3.92 3.88
N TRP A 111 -5.20 3.42 3.13
CA TRP A 111 -6.00 4.21 2.21
C TRP A 111 -7.10 4.98 2.97
N PHE A 112 -7.15 6.28 2.78
CA PHE A 112 -8.15 7.20 3.36
C PHE A 112 -9.07 7.73 2.27
N SER A 113 -10.36 7.90 2.56
CA SER A 113 -11.34 8.39 1.59
C SER A 113 -11.27 9.90 1.38
N ASP A 114 -10.78 10.65 2.38
CA ASP A 114 -10.57 12.10 2.29
C ASP A 114 -9.07 12.42 2.37
N LEU A 115 -8.62 13.36 1.54
CA LEU A 115 -7.25 13.86 1.57
C LEU A 115 -6.95 14.57 2.89
N ALA A 116 -7.95 15.24 3.49
CA ALA A 116 -7.80 15.92 4.78
C ALA A 116 -7.47 14.96 5.94
N ASP A 117 -7.81 13.67 5.82
CA ASP A 117 -7.44 12.68 6.83
C ASP A 117 -5.90 12.48 6.91
N LEU A 118 -5.17 12.85 5.85
CA LEU A 118 -3.71 12.80 5.83
C LEU A 118 -3.06 13.87 6.71
N ASP A 119 -3.77 14.96 7.05
CA ASP A 119 -3.24 16.04 7.90
C ASP A 119 -3.08 15.63 9.38
N ALA A 120 -3.77 14.55 9.80
CA ALA A 120 -3.63 14.02 11.15
C ALA A 120 -2.21 13.45 11.39
N SER A 121 -1.76 13.41 12.65
CA SER A 121 -0.46 12.80 12.96
C SER A 121 -0.43 11.31 12.57
N PRO A 122 0.74 10.73 12.24
CA PRO A 122 0.84 9.31 11.90
C PRO A 122 0.18 8.39 12.94
N GLU A 123 0.38 8.67 14.24
CA GLU A 123 -0.22 7.89 15.32
C GLU A 123 -1.75 8.02 15.36
N THR A 124 -2.28 9.22 15.09
CA THR A 124 -3.74 9.45 15.03
C THR A 124 -4.36 8.75 13.84
N ARG A 125 -3.67 8.76 12.68
CA ARG A 125 -4.10 8.03 11.48
C ARG A 125 -4.15 6.53 11.72
N GLY A 126 -3.08 5.96 12.28
CA GLY A 126 -3.03 4.54 12.61
C GLY A 126 -4.09 4.12 13.62
N ALA A 127 -4.30 4.91 14.68
CA ALA A 127 -5.36 4.63 15.66
C ALA A 127 -6.77 4.73 15.06
N THR A 128 -7.03 5.76 14.24
CA THR A 128 -8.31 5.95 13.54
C THR A 128 -8.59 4.78 12.60
N ARG A 129 -7.59 4.37 11.82
CA ARG A 129 -7.70 3.23 10.91
C ARG A 129 -8.02 1.94 11.68
N ALA A 130 -7.26 1.63 12.73
CA ALA A 130 -7.52 0.45 13.56
C ALA A 130 -8.93 0.46 14.16
N ALA A 131 -9.46 1.62 14.55
CA ALA A 131 -10.82 1.75 15.08
C ALA A 131 -11.93 1.45 14.06
N THR A 132 -11.64 1.50 12.75
CA THR A 132 -12.61 1.07 11.71
C THR A 132 -12.73 -0.45 11.61
N ILE A 133 -11.74 -1.18 12.13
CA ILE A 133 -11.65 -2.64 12.07
C ILE A 133 -12.29 -3.20 13.34
N THR A 134 -13.53 -3.66 13.20
CA THR A 134 -14.38 -4.05 14.35
C THR A 134 -14.54 -5.57 14.51
N THR A 135 -13.94 -6.36 13.64
CA THR A 135 -14.05 -7.82 13.66
C THR A 135 -12.67 -8.47 13.75
N GLU A 136 -12.59 -9.60 14.44
CA GLU A 136 -11.34 -10.37 14.57
C GLU A 136 -10.79 -10.78 13.20
N ALA A 137 -11.63 -11.28 12.30
CA ALA A 137 -11.21 -11.70 10.96
C ALA A 137 -10.59 -10.54 10.15
N ALA A 138 -11.18 -9.35 10.20
CA ALA A 138 -10.63 -8.18 9.51
C ALA A 138 -9.31 -7.71 10.17
N ALA A 139 -9.20 -7.80 11.50
CA ALA A 139 -7.97 -7.46 12.20
C ALA A 139 -6.83 -8.43 11.86
N ILE A 140 -7.08 -9.73 11.78
CA ILE A 140 -6.09 -10.73 11.35
C ILE A 140 -5.63 -10.44 9.91
N GLN A 141 -6.56 -10.14 9.00
CA GLN A 141 -6.22 -9.81 7.61
C GLN A 141 -5.36 -8.55 7.49
N GLU A 142 -5.69 -7.50 8.25
CA GLU A 142 -4.92 -6.26 8.24
C GLU A 142 -3.53 -6.46 8.87
N VAL A 143 -3.42 -7.22 9.96
CA VAL A 143 -2.12 -7.59 10.55
C VAL A 143 -1.27 -8.38 9.54
N ALA A 144 -1.87 -9.33 8.81
CA ALA A 144 -1.17 -10.07 7.78
C ALA A 144 -0.71 -9.20 6.60
N ARG A 145 -1.52 -8.23 6.17
CA ARG A 145 -1.12 -7.25 5.16
C ARG A 145 0.09 -6.43 5.64
N ILE A 146 0.07 -5.92 6.87
CA ILE A 146 1.19 -5.14 7.44
C ILE A 146 2.45 -6.01 7.53
N TRP A 147 2.33 -7.28 7.95
CA TRP A 147 3.46 -8.20 8.00
C TRP A 147 4.01 -8.48 6.61
N ALA A 148 3.17 -8.67 5.59
CA ALA A 148 3.65 -8.99 4.24
C ALA A 148 4.57 -7.90 3.64
N ASP A 149 4.35 -6.62 3.96
CA ASP A 149 5.15 -5.52 3.40
C ASP A 149 6.62 -5.56 3.84
N SER A 150 6.90 -6.01 5.07
CA SER A 150 8.24 -5.87 5.67
C SER A 150 8.53 -6.83 6.81
N GLY A 151 7.75 -7.89 6.94
CA GLY A 151 7.81 -8.81 8.05
C GLY A 151 8.70 -10.01 7.77
N ALA A 152 9.18 -10.59 8.86
CA ALA A 152 9.94 -11.84 8.84
C ALA A 152 9.48 -12.74 9.98
N VAL A 153 9.80 -14.03 9.86
CA VAL A 153 9.79 -14.95 11.00
C VAL A 153 11.18 -14.90 11.61
N ASP A 154 11.28 -14.78 12.93
CA ASP A 154 12.57 -14.75 13.60
C ASP A 154 13.30 -16.12 13.45
N PRO A 155 14.64 -16.18 13.58
CA PRO A 155 15.38 -17.43 13.37
C PRO A 155 15.01 -18.60 14.30
N SER A 156 14.31 -18.34 15.42
CA SER A 156 13.83 -19.37 16.34
C SER A 156 12.43 -19.89 16.02
N ASP A 157 11.75 -19.30 15.03
CA ASP A 157 10.35 -19.55 14.68
C ASP A 157 9.37 -19.34 15.87
N GLU A 158 9.73 -18.50 16.85
CA GLU A 158 8.89 -18.22 18.03
C GLU A 158 8.19 -16.86 17.98
N CYS A 159 8.65 -15.97 17.09
CA CYS A 159 8.16 -14.62 16.93
C CYS A 159 7.99 -14.24 15.45
N TYR A 160 6.96 -13.45 15.20
CA TYR A 160 6.88 -12.66 13.97
C TYR A 160 7.48 -11.29 14.23
N VAL A 161 8.34 -10.86 13.32
CA VAL A 161 8.94 -9.53 13.29
C VAL A 161 8.20 -8.70 12.26
N PHE A 162 7.68 -7.55 12.68
CA PHE A 162 7.07 -6.55 11.80
C PHE A 162 8.02 -5.38 11.63
N PHE A 163 8.00 -4.78 10.43
CA PHE A 163 8.87 -3.67 10.08
C PHE A 163 10.36 -4.04 10.24
N ASP A 164 10.75 -5.22 9.75
CA ASP A 164 12.13 -5.71 9.81
C ASP A 164 13.10 -4.66 9.28
N SER A 165 14.16 -4.37 10.04
CA SER A 165 15.18 -3.37 9.71
C SER A 165 14.67 -1.92 9.59
N HIS A 166 13.45 -1.60 10.04
CA HIS A 166 12.90 -0.24 10.00
C HIS A 166 13.33 0.59 11.21
N GLY A 167 13.58 1.89 10.98
CA GLY A 167 13.80 2.84 12.06
C GLY A 167 12.49 3.32 12.72
N VAL A 168 12.58 3.98 13.88
CA VAL A 168 11.44 4.59 14.58
C VAL A 168 10.67 5.61 13.71
N GLY A 169 11.35 6.27 12.78
CA GLY A 169 10.74 7.23 11.86
C GLY A 169 9.93 6.59 10.73
N ASP A 170 10.16 5.31 10.45
CA ASP A 170 9.57 4.60 9.33
C ASP A 170 8.22 4.00 9.71
N ALA A 171 7.29 4.00 8.74
CA ALA A 171 5.98 3.35 8.84
C ALA A 171 5.20 3.70 10.13
N ARG A 172 5.39 4.91 10.70
CA ARG A 172 4.82 5.32 12.00
C ARG A 172 3.31 5.12 12.09
N ALA A 173 2.58 5.38 11.01
CA ALA A 173 1.14 5.22 10.97
C ALA A 173 0.72 3.74 10.97
N GLU A 174 1.35 2.90 10.13
CA GLU A 174 1.10 1.45 10.10
C GLU A 174 1.53 0.78 11.41
N ARG A 175 2.60 1.25 12.04
CA ARG A 175 3.01 0.80 13.38
C ARG A 175 1.96 1.13 14.43
N ALA A 176 1.45 2.35 14.44
CA ALA A 176 0.41 2.75 15.40
C ALA A 176 -0.89 1.94 15.20
N GLU A 177 -1.25 1.64 13.95
CA GLU A 177 -2.34 0.72 13.62
C GLU A 177 -2.06 -0.69 14.14
N LEU A 178 -0.91 -1.27 13.80
CA LEU A 178 -0.52 -2.61 14.23
C LEU A 178 -0.61 -2.76 15.75
N LEU A 179 -0.07 -1.79 16.50
CA LEU A 179 -0.08 -1.81 17.97
C LEU A 179 -1.51 -1.84 18.53
N LYS A 180 -2.48 -1.21 17.86
CA LYS A 180 -3.90 -1.24 18.26
C LYS A 180 -4.56 -2.56 17.87
N LEU A 181 -4.21 -3.14 16.71
CA LEU A 181 -4.76 -4.40 16.26
C LEU A 181 -4.26 -5.59 17.08
N ILE A 182 -2.98 -5.65 17.44
CA ILE A 182 -2.45 -6.73 18.29
C ILE A 182 -3.05 -6.65 19.70
N GLU A 183 -3.29 -5.45 20.23
CA GLU A 183 -4.01 -5.23 21.49
C GLU A 183 -5.45 -5.75 21.38
N PHE A 184 -6.16 -5.40 20.31
CA PHE A 184 -7.52 -5.88 20.05
C PHE A 184 -7.60 -7.41 19.90
N LEU A 185 -6.61 -8.03 19.28
CA LEU A 185 -6.53 -9.48 19.06
C LEU A 185 -6.02 -10.26 20.28
N GLY A 186 -5.51 -9.58 21.30
CA GLY A 186 -4.87 -10.19 22.47
C GLY A 186 -3.55 -10.92 22.13
N ILE A 187 -2.85 -10.49 21.09
CA ILE A 187 -1.57 -11.07 20.67
C ILE A 187 -0.45 -10.53 21.57
N GLU A 188 0.40 -11.43 22.07
CA GLU A 188 1.49 -11.08 22.98
C GLU A 188 2.62 -10.38 22.23
N ARG A 189 2.92 -9.14 22.66
CA ARG A 189 4.13 -8.41 22.25
C ARG A 189 5.31 -8.83 23.11
N VAL A 190 6.45 -9.05 22.46
CA VAL A 190 7.72 -9.41 23.10
C VAL A 190 8.69 -8.23 23.00
N ASP A 191 9.62 -8.14 23.97
CA ASP A 191 10.74 -7.20 23.87
C ASP A 191 11.66 -7.60 22.71
N ALA A 192 12.05 -6.60 21.91
CA ALA A 192 12.99 -6.82 20.82
C ALA A 192 14.39 -7.16 21.37
N PRO A 193 15.16 -8.02 20.70
CA PRO A 193 16.54 -8.29 21.07
C PRO A 193 17.41 -7.02 20.92
N ALA A 194 18.59 -7.00 21.55
CA ALA A 194 19.42 -5.79 21.63
C ALA A 194 19.93 -5.30 20.26
N GLU A 195 20.02 -6.22 19.30
CA GLU A 195 20.46 -5.99 17.92
C GLU A 195 19.33 -5.59 16.96
N ALA A 196 18.07 -5.67 17.38
CA ALA A 196 16.92 -5.30 16.56
C ALA A 196 16.90 -3.80 16.26
N ALA A 197 16.35 -3.42 15.11
CA ALA A 197 16.10 -2.01 14.84
C ALA A 197 15.04 -1.46 15.80
N GLU A 198 15.21 -0.21 16.26
CA GLU A 198 14.28 0.42 17.23
C GLU A 198 12.84 0.49 16.72
N GLY A 199 12.67 0.46 15.40
CA GLY A 199 11.38 0.42 14.71
C GLY A 199 10.92 -0.99 14.38
N GLU A 200 11.35 -2.04 15.06
CA GLU A 200 10.73 -3.36 14.90
C GLU A 200 9.61 -3.57 15.93
N VAL A 201 8.62 -4.39 15.56
CA VAL A 201 7.61 -4.90 16.51
C VAL A 201 7.66 -6.42 16.51
N TRP A 202 7.95 -6.99 17.67
CA TRP A 202 8.08 -8.43 17.87
C TRP A 202 6.83 -8.95 18.58
N VAL A 203 6.19 -9.96 18.01
CA VAL A 203 5.02 -10.61 18.61
C VAL A 203 5.20 -12.12 18.61
N ARG A 204 4.66 -12.80 19.62
CA ARG A 204 4.65 -14.27 19.64
C ARG A 204 3.86 -14.82 18.45
N THR A 205 4.30 -15.95 17.91
CA THR A 205 3.56 -16.67 16.87
C THR A 205 2.12 -16.96 17.31
N ASP A 206 1.18 -16.80 16.39
CA ASP A 206 -0.24 -17.05 16.62
C ASP A 206 -0.81 -17.84 15.44
N LYS A 207 -1.44 -18.98 15.72
CA LYS A 207 -1.99 -19.88 14.68
C LYS A 207 -3.03 -19.22 13.78
N ARG A 208 -3.68 -18.17 14.26
CA ARG A 208 -4.63 -17.37 13.48
C ARG A 208 -3.91 -16.57 12.39
N LEU A 209 -2.67 -16.16 12.65
CA LEU A 209 -1.82 -15.43 11.70
C LEU A 209 -1.11 -16.36 10.73
N ASP A 210 -0.64 -17.54 11.16
CA ASP A 210 0.04 -18.53 10.28
C ASP A 210 -0.68 -18.72 8.93
N VAL A 211 -1.99 -18.96 8.98
CA VAL A 211 -2.82 -19.23 7.79
C VAL A 211 -2.93 -18.02 6.87
N GLU A 212 -2.97 -16.81 7.41
CA GLU A 212 -3.00 -15.61 6.58
C GLU A 212 -1.60 -15.27 6.06
N PHE A 213 -0.54 -15.42 6.87
CA PHE A 213 0.83 -15.14 6.43
C PHE A 213 1.23 -16.00 5.24
N GLU A 214 0.88 -17.30 5.23
CA GLU A 214 1.05 -18.18 4.06
C GLU A 214 0.31 -17.71 2.80
N ARG A 215 -0.76 -16.94 2.92
CA ARG A 215 -1.51 -16.40 1.77
C ARG A 215 -0.92 -15.11 1.23
N TRP A 216 -0.20 -14.38 2.07
CA TRP A 216 0.41 -13.11 1.72
C TRP A 216 1.89 -13.22 1.34
N SER A 217 2.59 -14.29 1.76
CA SER A 217 3.96 -14.65 1.34
C SER A 217 4.01 -15.30 -0.03
#